data_AF-A0AA97HLJ2-F1
#
_entry.id   AF-A0AA97HLJ2-F1
#
_cell.length_a   1.000
_cell.length_b   1.000
_cell.length_c   1.000
_cell.angle_alpha   90.00
_cell.angle_beta   90.00
_cell.angle_gamma   90.00
#
_symmetry.space_group_name_H-M   'P 1'
#
loop_
_entity.id
_entity.type
_entity.pdbx_description
1 polymer ?
#
loop_
_entity_poly.entity_id
_entity_poly.type
_entity_poly.pdbx_seq_one_letter_code
_entity_poly.pdbx_strand_id
1 'polypeptide(L)' 'MTDPNSPKRNPSASEKNVLKIDVPTLMVILTALILLPLLVTGFISQ' A
#
# COMPACT_ATOMS: atom_id res chain seq x y z
N MET A 1 42.77 2.18 -16.35
CA MET A 1 42.81 2.84 -15.03
C MET A 1 41.36 3.07 -14.62
N THR A 2 40.89 2.33 -13.63
CA THR A 2 39.49 2.36 -13.19
C THR A 2 39.42 3.20 -11.92
N ASP A 3 38.63 4.27 -11.95
CA ASP A 3 38.50 5.23 -10.84
C ASP A 3 37.84 4.55 -9.62
N PRO A 4 38.54 4.45 -8.47
CA PRO A 4 38.05 3.74 -7.29
C PRO A 4 36.91 4.47 -6.55
N ASN A 5 36.51 5.68 -6.97
CA ASN A 5 35.52 6.50 -6.26
C ASN A 5 34.18 6.66 -6.98
N SER A 6 33.89 5.84 -7.99
CA SER A 6 32.59 5.88 -8.64
C SER A 6 31.51 5.31 -7.69
N PRO A 7 30.45 6.08 -7.35
CA PRO A 7 29.42 5.63 -6.42
C PRO A 7 28.72 4.42 -7.03
N LYS A 8 28.91 3.26 -6.42
CA LYS A 8 28.36 1.98 -6.84
C LYS A 8 26.85 2.00 -6.62
N ARG A 9 26.11 2.53 -7.61
CA ARG A 9 24.65 2.59 -7.63
C ARG A 9 24.13 1.15 -7.61
N ASN A 10 23.70 0.68 -6.44
CA ASN A 10 23.28 -0.70 -6.22
C ASN A 10 21.87 -0.87 -6.85
N PRO A 11 21.72 -1.56 -7.99
CA PRO A 11 20.46 -1.62 -8.73
C PRO A 11 19.42 -2.55 -8.06
N SER A 12 19.74 -3.13 -6.91
CA SER A 12 18.94 -4.13 -6.20
C SER A 12 18.15 -3.58 -5.01
N ALA A 13 18.30 -2.30 -4.67
CA ALA A 13 17.38 -1.63 -3.75
C ALA A 13 16.09 -1.30 -4.50
N SER A 14 15.31 -2.34 -4.83
CA SER A 14 13.90 -2.17 -5.16
C SER A 14 13.27 -1.54 -3.92
N GLU A 15 13.07 -0.23 -3.96
CA GLU A 15 12.36 0.54 -2.96
C GLU A 15 10.94 -0.02 -2.89
N LYS A 16 10.75 -1.00 -2.02
CA LYS A 16 9.43 -1.46 -1.65
C LYS A 16 8.75 -0.23 -1.04
N ASN A 17 7.76 0.31 -1.74
CA ASN A 17 6.90 1.36 -1.20
C ASN A 17 6.11 0.74 -0.03
N VAL A 18 6.71 0.78 1.17
CA VAL A 18 6.07 0.30 2.38
C VAL A 18 5.14 1.39 2.87
N LEU A 19 3.85 1.23 2.56
CA LEU A 19 2.81 2.05 3.17
C LEU A 19 2.66 1.63 4.64
N LYS A 20 3.11 2.49 5.55
CA LYS A 20 2.91 2.29 6.99
C LYS A 20 1.46 2.65 7.31
N ILE A 21 0.69 1.65 7.70
CA ILE A 21 -0.72 1.82 8.09
C ILE A 21 -0.79 1.62 9.60
N ASP A 22 -1.33 2.61 10.30
CA ASP A 22 -1.56 2.52 11.73
C ASP A 22 -2.77 1.62 12.03
N VAL A 23 -2.78 0.99 13.21
CA VAL A 23 -3.88 0.12 13.67
C VAL A 23 -5.27 0.75 13.52
N PRO A 24 -5.52 2.02 13.92
CA PRO A 24 -6.82 2.66 13.69
C PRO A 24 -7.18 2.76 12.20
N THR A 25 -6.23 3.11 11.34
CA THR A 25 -6.45 3.20 9.89
C THR A 25 -6.79 1.83 9.29
N LEU A 26 -6.14 0.77 9.75
CA LEU A 26 -6.46 -0.60 9.35
C LEU A 26 -7.91 -0.97 9.70
N MET A 27 -8.38 -0.60 10.89
CA MET A 27 -9.76 -0.85 11.32
C MET A 27 -10.79 -0.10 10.45
N VAL A 28 -10.49 1.14 10.05
CA VAL A 28 -11.33 1.91 9.13
C VAL A 28 -11.40 1.26 7.75
N ILE A 29 -10.27 0.77 7.24
CA ILE A 29 -10.24 0.07 5.95
C ILE A 29 -11.07 -1.21 6.00
N LEU A 30 -10.92 -2.02 7.06
CA LEU A 30 -11.68 -3.26 7.22
C LEU A 30 -13.17 -3.01 7.32
N THR A 31 -13.59 -2.00 8.09
CA THR A 31 -15.00 -1.63 8.20
C THR A 31 -15.55 -1.13 6.87
N ALA A 32 -14.82 -0.27 6.14
CA ALA A 32 -15.23 0.19 4.81
C ALA A 32 -15.37 -0.97 3.81
N LEU A 33 -14.46 -1.94 3.83
CA LEU A 33 -14.52 -3.12 2.96
C LEU A 33 -15.77 -3.98 3.18
N ILE A 34 -16.34 -3.98 4.39
CA ILE A 34 -17.55 -4.75 4.73
C ILE A 34 -18.81 -3.90 4.51
N LEU A 35 -18.79 -2.63 4.92
CA LEU A 35 -19.96 -1.75 4.84
C LEU A 35 -20.31 -1.39 3.40
N LEU A 36 -19.30 -1.16 2.55
CA LEU A 36 -19.51 -0.67 1.19
C LEU A 36 -20.26 -1.71 0.31
N PRO A 37 -19.91 -3.01 0.32
CA PRO A 37 -20.71 -4.02 -0.38
C PRO A 37 -22.12 -4.13 0.17
N LEU A 38 -22.34 -4.05 1.48
CA LEU A 38 -23.67 -4.13 2.07
C LEU A 38 -24.56 -2.96 1.64
N LEU A 39 -24.00 -1.76 1.62
CA LEU A 39 -24.64 -0.57 1.06
C LEU A 39 -25.02 -0.80 -0.40
N VAL A 40 -24.05 -1.17 -1.24
CA VAL A 40 -24.26 -1.38 -2.68
C VAL A 40 -25.32 -2.47 -2.93
N THR A 41 -25.25 -3.59 -2.20
CA THR A 41 -26.22 -4.68 -2.33
C THR A 41 -27.61 -4.24 -1.91
N GLY A 42 -27.73 -3.48 -0.82
CA GLY A 42 -29.00 -2.92 -0.36
C GLY A 42 -29.61 -1.92 -1.33
N PHE A 43 -28.79 -1.12 -2.00
CA PHE A 43 -29.23 -0.15 -3.02
C PHE A 43 -29.59 -0.80 -4.37
N ILE A 44 -28.85 -1.83 -4.81
CA ILE A 44 -29.13 -2.55 -6.06
C ILE A 44 -30.32 -3.50 -5.94
N SER A 45 -30.64 -3.97 -4.72
CA SER A 45 -31.77 -4.88 -4.49
C SER A 45 -33.15 -4.19 -4.51
N GLN A 46 -33.23 -2.89 -4.82
CA GLN A 46 -34.48 -2.16 -5.10
C GLN A 46 -34.81 -2.23 -6.60
#